data_AF-M5RZ34-F1
#
_entry.id   AF-M5RZ34-F1
#
_cell.length_a   1.000
_cell.length_b   1.000
_cell.length_c   1.000
_cell.angle_alpha   90.00
_cell.angle_beta   90.00
_cell.angle_gamma   90.00
#
_symmetry.space_group_name_H-M   'P 1'
#
loop_
_entity.id
_entity.type
_entity.pdbx_description
1 polymer ?
#
loop_
_entity_poly.entity_id
_entity_poly.type
_entity_poly.pdbx_seq_one_letter_code
_entity_poly.pdbx_strand_id
1 'polypeptide(L)' 'MLWLGPPGTGKSHLAQAIGLSLIRAGMTVYYRSIFDVVRDFLHDEALDGHEKILKRYLEPDLLIIDDMGMKQLPK' A
#
# COMPACT_ATOMS: atom_id res chain seq x y z
N MET A 1 11.10 4.09 2.19
CA MET A 1 11.37 5.22 1.27
C MET A 1 10.14 6.10 1.23
N LEU A 2 10.30 7.43 1.25
CA LEU A 2 9.18 8.37 1.19
C LEU A 2 9.37 9.30 -0.01
N TRP A 3 8.36 9.40 -0.86
CA TRP A 3 8.36 10.33 -1.99
C TRP A 3 7.30 11.40 -1.81
N LEU A 4 7.75 12.66 -1.84
CA LEU A 4 6.92 13.83 -1.64
C LEU A 4 7.04 14.75 -2.85
N GLY A 5 5.94 15.40 -3.20
CA GLY A 5 5.90 16.38 -4.28
C GLY A 5 4.51 16.53 -4.89
N PRO A 6 4.30 17.56 -5.72
CA PRO A 6 3.00 17.85 -6.36
C PRO A 6 2.41 16.65 -7.11
N PRO A 7 1.09 16.59 -7.32
CA PRO A 7 0.49 15.58 -8.19
C PRO A 7 1.09 15.69 -9.61
N GLY A 8 1.17 14.55 -10.31
CA GLY A 8 1.72 14.50 -11.67
C GLY A 8 3.25 14.41 -11.78
N THR A 9 4.01 14.43 -10.68
CA THR A 9 5.49 14.32 -10.71
C THR A 9 6.03 12.89 -10.90
N GLY A 10 5.18 11.91 -11.22
CA GLY A 10 5.60 10.54 -11.51
C GLY A 10 5.92 9.66 -10.29
N LYS A 11 5.61 10.10 -9.07
CA LYS A 11 5.83 9.30 -7.83
C LYS A 11 5.19 7.92 -7.92
N SER A 12 3.88 7.83 -8.10
CA SER A 12 3.18 6.54 -8.22
C SER A 12 3.73 5.68 -9.36
N HIS A 13 4.05 6.30 -10.50
CA HIS A 13 4.62 5.61 -11.65
C HIS A 13 5.96 4.96 -11.32
N LEU A 14 6.85 5.69 -10.64
CA LEU A 14 8.16 5.16 -10.26
C LEU A 14 8.02 4.02 -9.23
N ALA A 15 7.02 4.06 -8.35
CA ALA A 15 6.83 3.07 -7.29
C ALA A 15 6.35 1.76 -7.91
N GLN A 16 5.39 1.88 -8.83
CA GLN A 16 4.89 0.76 -9.62
C GLN A 16 5.97 0.19 -10.54
N ALA A 17 6.84 1.02 -11.13
CA ALA A 17 7.96 0.54 -11.93
C ALA A 17 8.97 -0.29 -11.11
N ILE A 18 9.31 0.17 -9.90
CA ILE A 18 10.14 -0.60 -8.95
C ILE A 18 9.44 -1.91 -8.59
N GLY A 19 8.16 -1.86 -8.20
CA GLY A 19 7.37 -3.05 -7.87
C GLY A 19 7.33 -4.06 -9.02
N LEU A 20 7.09 -3.60 -10.24
CA LEU A 20 7.10 -4.44 -11.43
C LEU A 20 8.47 -5.10 -11.67
N SER A 21 9.57 -4.38 -11.43
CA SER A 21 10.91 -4.95 -11.54
C SER A 21 11.16 -6.05 -10.52
N LEU A 22 10.68 -5.89 -9.29
CA LEU A 22 10.81 -6.92 -8.23
C LEU A 22 9.92 -8.14 -8.50
N ILE A 23 8.69 -7.93 -8.96
CA ILE A 23 7.80 -9.02 -9.41
C ILE A 23 8.49 -9.85 -10.50
N ARG A 24 9.13 -9.18 -11.47
CA ARG A 24 9.90 -9.86 -12.53
C ARG A 24 11.12 -10.63 -12.00
N ALA A 25 11.64 -10.26 -10.84
CA ALA A 25 12.71 -10.97 -10.14
C ALA A 25 12.20 -12.12 -9.25
N GLY A 26 10.90 -12.41 -9.25
CA GLY A 26 10.29 -13.47 -8.44
C GLY A 26 9.97 -13.06 -7.00
N MET A 27 10.04 -11.76 -6.69
CA MET A 27 9.72 -11.23 -5.36
C MET A 27 8.24 -10.86 -5.27
N THR A 28 7.72 -10.89 -4.05
CA THR A 28 6.34 -10.52 -3.74
C THR A 28 6.24 -9.02 -3.48
N VAL A 29 5.27 -8.38 -4.12
CA VAL A 29 5.00 -6.94 -3.95
C VAL A 29 3.53 -6.76 -3.66
N TYR A 30 3.22 -6.00 -2.62
CA TYR A 30 1.85 -5.63 -2.27
C TYR A 30 1.68 -4.12 -2.42
N TYR A 31 0.86 -3.71 -3.39
CA TYR A 31 0.55 -2.31 -3.65
C TYR A 31 -0.85 -2.00 -3.12
N ARG A 32 -0.97 -0.94 -2.32
CA ARG A 32 -2.28 -0.49 -1.84
C ARG A 32 -2.38 1.02 -1.68
N SER A 33 -3.59 1.57 -1.87
CA SER A 33 -3.85 2.98 -1.55
C SER A 33 -4.04 3.15 -0.05
N ILE A 34 -3.64 4.28 0.53
CA ILE A 34 -3.81 4.53 1.97
C ILE A 34 -5.27 4.44 2.43
N PHE A 35 -6.23 4.83 1.58
CA PHE A 35 -7.66 4.78 1.91
C PHE A 35 -8.14 3.36 2.12
N ASP A 36 -7.56 2.45 1.35
CA ASP A 36 -7.90 1.06 1.45
C ASP A 36 -7.16 0.36 2.57
N VAL A 37 -5.92 0.77 2.87
CA VAL A 37 -5.25 0.33 4.09
C VAL A 37 -6.13 0.65 5.30
N VAL A 38 -6.57 1.89 5.44
CA VAL A 38 -7.48 2.29 6.53
C VAL A 38 -8.77 1.47 6.51
N ARG A 39 -9.38 1.25 5.34
CA ARG A 39 -10.60 0.44 5.24
C ARG A 39 -10.38 -1.00 5.70
N ASP A 40 -9.29 -1.64 5.29
CA ASP A 40 -8.97 -3.02 5.62
C ASP A 40 -8.85 -3.17 7.14
N PHE A 41 -8.17 -2.25 7.83
CA PHE A 41 -8.03 -2.30 9.29
C PHE A 41 -9.31 -1.92 10.04
N LEU A 42 -10.12 -0.98 9.54
CA LEU A 42 -11.38 -0.59 10.18
C LEU A 42 -12.48 -1.66 10.08
N HIS A 43 -12.51 -2.45 9.00
CA HIS A 43 -13.50 -3.53 8.86
C HIS A 43 -13.21 -4.75 9.73
N ASP A 44 -11.98 -4.86 10.25
CA ASP A 44 -11.50 -6.05 10.95
C ASP A 44 -11.72 -6.01 12.46
N GLU A 45 -11.90 -4.83 13.06
CA GLU A 45 -12.32 -4.68 14.47
C GLU A 45 -13.63 -5.41 14.77
N ALA A 46 -14.42 -5.74 13.74
CA ALA A 46 -15.70 -6.42 13.88
C ALA A 46 -15.62 -7.97 13.83
N LEU A 47 -14.51 -8.59 13.42
CA LEU A 47 -14.52 -10.00 12.96
C LEU A 47 -13.33 -10.90 13.37
N ASP A 48 -12.49 -10.50 14.34
CA ASP A 48 -11.39 -11.35 14.89
C ASP A 48 -10.31 -11.75 13.85
N GLY A 49 -10.24 -11.05 12.71
CA GLY A 49 -9.39 -11.37 11.55
C GLY A 49 -8.04 -10.63 11.47
N HIS A 50 -7.70 -9.85 12.50
CA HIS A 50 -6.55 -8.92 12.53
C HIS A 50 -5.22 -9.55 12.09
N GLU A 51 -4.95 -10.78 12.51
CA GLU A 51 -3.70 -11.47 12.15
C GLU A 51 -3.60 -11.75 10.65
N LYS A 52 -4.72 -12.07 9.99
CA LYS A 52 -4.77 -12.37 8.56
C LYS A 52 -4.56 -11.12 7.72
N ILE A 53 -5.14 -9.99 8.15
CA ILE A 53 -4.91 -8.70 7.47
C ILE A 53 -3.47 -8.27 7.68
N LEU A 54 -2.96 -8.29 8.92
CA LEU A 54 -1.57 -7.95 9.23
C LEU A 54 -0.58 -8.76 8.38
N LYS A 55 -0.78 -10.07 8.23
CA LYS A 55 0.07 -10.92 7.37
C LYS A 55 0.16 -10.41 5.94
N ARG A 56 -0.96 -9.98 5.34
CA ARG A 56 -0.96 -9.41 3.97
C ARG A 56 -0.10 -8.16 3.83
N TYR A 57 0.03 -7.37 4.90
CA TYR A 57 0.83 -6.15 4.92
C TYR A 57 2.29 -6.39 5.34
N LEU A 58 2.57 -7.45 6.10
CA LEU A 58 3.90 -7.71 6.68
C LEU A 58 4.74 -8.77 5.94
N GLU A 59 4.11 -9.74 5.29
CA GLU A 59 4.80 -10.84 4.59
C GLU A 59 5.43 -10.47 3.22
N PRO A 60 4.91 -9.51 2.43
CA PRO A 60 5.49 -9.20 1.13
C PRO A 60 6.92 -8.65 1.21
N ASP A 61 7.76 -8.95 0.21
CA ASP A 61 9.13 -8.42 0.12
C ASP A 61 9.16 -6.89 -0.07
N LEU A 62 8.11 -6.33 -0.70
CA LEU A 62 7.89 -4.89 -0.80
C LEU A 62 6.42 -4.54 -0.59
N LEU A 63 6.15 -3.70 0.41
CA LEU A 63 4.88 -3.01 0.59
C LEU A 63 4.95 -1.59 0.01
N ILE A 64 4.06 -1.27 -0.94
CA ILE A 64 3.86 0.08 -1.47
C ILE A 64 2.53 0.61 -0.97
N ILE A 65 2.57 1.72 -0.24
CA ILE A 65 1.37 2.48 0.16
C ILE A 65 1.37 3.81 -0.58
N ASP A 66 0.34 4.07 -1.38
CA ASP A 66 0.24 5.26 -2.25
C ASP A 66 -0.98 6.13 -1.94
N ASP A 67 -1.10 7.28 -2.63
CA ASP A 67 -2.21 8.23 -2.58
C ASP A 67 -2.41 8.96 -1.24
N MET A 68 -1.34 9.10 -0.44
CA MET A 68 -1.34 9.80 0.87
C MET A 68 -1.61 11.33 0.84
N GLY A 69 -2.27 11.87 -0.19
CA GLY A 69 -2.50 13.32 -0.32
C GLY A 69 -3.77 13.76 -1.02
N MET A 70 -4.66 12.86 -1.44
CA MET A 70 -5.78 13.23 -2.33
C MET A 70 -7.15 13.41 -1.64
N LYS A 71 -7.38 12.85 -0.45
CA LYS A 71 -8.65 12.98 0.31
C LYS A 71 -8.41 12.87 1.82
N GLN A 72 -9.34 13.38 2.64
CA GLN A 72 -9.34 13.07 4.07
C GLN A 72 -9.59 11.58 4.27
N LEU A 73 -8.84 10.98 5.18
CA LEU A 73 -9.09 9.60 5.60
C LEU A 73 -10.49 9.53 6.24
N PRO A 74 -11.23 8.42 6.05
CA PRO A 74 -12.48 8.20 6.77
C PRO A 74 -12.22 8.32 8.28
N LYS A 75 -13.18 8.93 9.00
CA LYS A 75 -13.15 9.09 10.46
C LYS A 75 -13.31 7.76 11.16
#